data_AF-N9C719-F1
#
_entry.id   AF-N9C719-F1
#
_cell.length_a   1.000
_cell.length_b   1.000
_cell.length_c   1.000
_cell.angle_alpha   90.00
_cell.angle_beta   90.00
_cell.angle_gamma   90.00
#
_symmetry.space_group_name_H-M   'P 1'
#
loop_
_entity.id
_entity.type
_entity.pdbx_description
1 polymer ?
#
loop_
_entity_poly.entity_id
_entity_poly.type
_entity_poly.pdbx_seq_one_letter_code
_entity_poly.pdbx_strand_id
1 'polypeptide(L)'
;MKTSLSIAFITLTVLLLTGCAGKSERQFVSGCKAGGGDTAACTCIYSKLEKKFGADALEHSLHTIQQTEEFHREMISSTYQCLKE
;
A
#
# COMPACT_ATOMS: atom_id res chain seq x y z
N MET A 1 12.88 -42.36 14.10
CA MET A 1 11.83 -42.31 13.06
C MET A 1 11.01 -41.05 13.26
N LYS A 2 11.10 -40.12 12.28
CA LYS A 2 10.04 -39.24 11.76
C LYS A 2 9.01 -38.63 12.73
N THR A 3 9.19 -37.33 13.01
CA THR A 3 8.07 -36.38 13.11
C THR A 3 8.42 -35.10 12.35
N SER A 4 8.32 -35.18 11.03
CA SER A 4 8.13 -34.01 10.16
C SER A 4 6.69 -33.55 10.29
N LEU A 5 6.44 -32.44 10.98
CA LEU A 5 5.20 -31.65 11.02
C LEU A 5 5.58 -30.45 11.92
N SER A 6 5.48 -29.16 11.56
CA SER A 6 4.64 -28.50 10.58
C SER A 6 5.33 -27.17 10.23
N ILE A 7 5.58 -26.97 8.93
CA ILE A 7 5.82 -25.66 8.34
C ILE A 7 4.44 -24.98 8.29
N ALA A 8 4.13 -24.10 9.23
CA ALA A 8 3.02 -23.14 9.13
C ALA A 8 3.14 -22.14 10.28
N PHE A 9 2.60 -20.94 10.09
CA PHE A 9 2.52 -19.85 11.08
C PHE A 9 3.71 -18.89 11.17
N ILE A 10 4.21 -18.43 10.01
CA ILE A 10 4.52 -16.99 9.92
C ILE A 10 3.25 -16.32 9.41
N THR A 11 2.30 -16.14 10.32
CA THR A 11 1.16 -15.23 10.11
C THR A 11 1.76 -13.83 9.97
N LEU A 12 1.96 -13.41 8.72
CA LEU A 12 2.29 -12.03 8.40
C LEU A 12 1.12 -11.18 8.90
N THR A 13 1.31 -10.58 10.05
CA THR A 13 0.40 -9.61 10.66
C THR A 13 0.20 -8.47 9.67
N VAL A 14 -0.89 -8.52 8.91
CA VAL A 14 -1.44 -7.33 8.25
C VAL A 14 -2.00 -6.47 9.37
N LEU A 15 -1.13 -5.59 9.86
CA LEU A 15 -1.52 -4.47 10.71
C LEU A 15 -2.56 -3.67 9.93
N LEU A 16 -3.83 -3.83 10.31
CA LEU A 16 -4.88 -2.87 10.02
C LEU A 16 -4.54 -1.58 10.77
N LEU A 17 -3.63 -0.79 10.20
CA LEU A 17 -3.39 0.59 10.59
C LEU A 17 -4.58 1.40 10.09
N THR A 18 -5.72 1.32 10.78
CA THR A 18 -6.77 2.33 10.66
C THR A 18 -6.30 3.58 11.40
N GLY A 19 -5.31 4.27 10.84
CA GLY A 19 -5.06 5.66 11.19
C GLY A 19 -6.23 6.52 10.72
N CYS A 20 -6.49 7.65 11.37
CA CYS A 20 -7.41 8.63 10.79
C CYS A 20 -6.87 9.03 9.41
N ALA A 21 -7.62 8.70 8.35
CA ALA A 21 -7.20 8.98 6.99
C ALA A 21 -6.94 10.48 6.78
N GLY A 22 -5.68 10.80 6.47
CA GLY A 22 -5.23 12.15 6.18
C GLY A 22 -5.87 12.72 4.91
N LYS A 23 -5.73 14.02 4.68
CA LYS A 23 -6.24 14.67 3.45
C LYS A 23 -5.66 13.99 2.20
N SER A 24 -4.36 13.70 2.23
CA SER A 24 -3.60 13.10 1.13
C SER A 24 -4.07 11.67 0.83
N GLU A 25 -4.37 10.87 1.84
CA GLU A 25 -5.00 9.55 1.68
C GLU A 25 -6.34 9.65 0.97
N ARG A 26 -7.23 10.54 1.44
CA ARG A 26 -8.56 10.71 0.85
C ARG A 26 -8.48 11.13 -0.62
N GLN A 27 -7.57 12.03 -0.96
CA GLN A 27 -7.37 12.47 -2.34
C GLN A 27 -6.83 11.33 -3.20
N PHE A 28 -5.83 10.58 -2.71
CA PHE A 28 -5.29 9.42 -3.39
C PHE A 28 -6.37 8.36 -3.64
N VAL A 29 -7.09 7.95 -2.59
CA VAL A 29 -8.14 6.92 -2.67
C VAL A 29 -9.26 7.37 -3.61
N SER A 30 -9.67 8.64 -3.55
CA SER A 30 -10.66 9.18 -4.48
C SER A 30 -10.19 9.12 -5.94
N GLY A 31 -8.94 9.49 -6.21
CA GLY A 31 -8.35 9.41 -7.55
C GLY A 31 -8.23 7.97 -8.05
N CYS A 32 -7.75 7.07 -7.20
CA CYS A 32 -7.65 5.64 -7.51
C CYS A 32 -9.02 5.02 -7.82
N LYS A 33 -10.06 5.37 -7.06
CA LYS A 33 -11.44 4.94 -7.31
C LYS A 33 -11.99 5.49 -8.62
N ALA A 34 -11.72 6.76 -8.93
CA ALA A 34 -12.08 7.35 -10.22
C ALA A 34 -11.40 6.64 -11.39
N GLY A 35 -10.21 6.05 -11.17
CA GLY A 35 -9.50 5.18 -12.11
C GLY A 35 -10.01 3.74 -12.18
N GLY A 36 -11.04 3.37 -11.42
CA GLY A 36 -11.66 2.03 -11.45
C GLY A 36 -11.19 1.08 -10.36
N GLY A 37 -10.33 1.50 -9.44
CA GLY A 37 -9.94 0.69 -8.27
C GLY A 37 -11.06 0.60 -7.22
N ASP A 38 -11.15 -0.51 -6.50
CA ASP A 38 -12.05 -0.61 -5.36
C ASP A 38 -11.46 0.10 -4.12
N THR A 39 -12.32 0.40 -3.14
CA THR A 39 -11.90 1.20 -1.97
C THR A 39 -10.87 0.46 -1.11
N ALA A 40 -10.95 -0.86 -0.97
CA ALA A 40 -10.02 -1.64 -0.16
C ALA A 40 -8.64 -1.70 -0.83
N ALA A 41 -8.58 -1.99 -2.13
CA ALA A 41 -7.33 -1.98 -2.89
C ALA A 41 -6.67 -0.59 -2.89
N CYS A 42 -7.43 0.48 -3.15
CA CYS A 42 -6.90 1.83 -3.15
C CYS A 42 -6.34 2.26 -1.78
N THR A 43 -7.03 1.88 -0.70
CA THR A 43 -6.55 2.15 0.67
C THR A 43 -5.29 1.35 0.97
N CYS A 44 -5.25 0.06 0.61
CA CYS A 44 -4.08 -0.80 0.77
C CYS A 44 -2.84 -0.24 0.06
N ILE A 45 -3.01 0.24 -1.18
CA ILE A 45 -1.91 0.81 -1.97
C ILE A 45 -1.34 2.04 -1.26
N TYR A 46 -2.22 2.95 -0.83
CA TYR A 46 -1.79 4.16 -0.10
C TYR A 46 -1.02 3.80 1.17
N SER A 47 -1.55 2.89 1.99
CA SER A 47 -0.91 2.48 3.25
C SER A 47 0.47 1.85 3.04
N LYS A 48 0.66 1.06 1.97
CA LYS A 48 1.99 0.48 1.66
C LYS A 48 2.98 1.55 1.24
N LEU A 49 2.57 2.51 0.42
CA LEU A 49 3.41 3.63 0.01
C LEU A 49 3.77 4.54 1.18
N GLU A 50 2.79 4.86 2.03
CA GLU A 50 2.99 5.71 3.21
C GLU A 50 3.96 5.04 4.19
N LYS A 51 3.83 3.72 4.38
CA LYS A 51 4.76 2.95 5.22
C LYS A 51 6.20 2.96 4.66
N LYS A 52 6.36 2.98 3.34
CA LYS A 52 7.68 2.92 2.67
C LYS A 52 8.38 4.28 2.62
N PHE A 53 7.65 5.35 2.32
CA PHE A 53 8.23 6.69 2.11
C PHE A 53 8.00 7.64 3.29
N GLY A 54 7.01 7.37 4.15
CA GLY A 54 6.51 8.31 5.16
C GLY A 54 5.45 9.25 4.56
N ALA A 55 4.56 9.76 5.43
CA ALA A 55 3.43 10.59 5.03
C ALA A 55 3.86 11.87 4.28
N ASP A 56 4.82 12.62 4.82
CA ASP A 56 5.26 13.90 4.24
C ASP A 56 5.93 13.73 2.87
N ALA A 57 6.81 12.72 2.74
CA ALA A 57 7.50 12.45 1.48
C ALA A 57 6.55 11.90 0.43
N LEU A 58 5.61 11.03 0.83
CA LEU A 58 4.58 10.53 -0.08
C LEU A 58 3.69 11.66 -0.60
N GLU A 59 3.22 12.56 0.28
CA GLU A 59 2.41 13.71 -0.13
C GLU A 59 3.16 14.58 -1.14
N HIS A 60 4.44 14.86 -0.89
CA HIS A 60 5.27 15.59 -1.84
C HIS A 60 5.37 14.87 -3.19
N SER A 61 5.66 13.56 -3.20
CA SER A 61 5.76 12.75 -4.42
C SER A 61 4.44 12.61 -5.19
N LEU A 62 3.29 12.67 -4.53
CA LEU A 62 1.98 12.67 -5.18
C LEU A 62 1.66 14.02 -5.83
N HIS A 63 2.21 15.12 -5.32
CA HIS A 63 1.98 16.46 -5.84
C HIS A 63 3.03 16.92 -6.87
N THR A 64 4.17 16.24 -6.96
CA THR A 64 5.23 16.56 -7.94
C THR A 64 5.20 15.65 -9.17
N ILE A 65 5.41 16.22 -10.36
CA ILE A 65 5.47 15.50 -11.64
C ILE A 65 6.70 14.56 -11.72
N GLN A 66 7.77 14.84 -10.97
CA GLN A 66 8.98 14.01 -10.95
C GLN A 66 8.87 12.90 -9.93
N GLN A 67 8.22 11.80 -10.32
CA GLN A 67 8.26 10.56 -9.56
C GLN A 67 9.59 9.85 -9.80
N THR A 68 10.27 9.44 -8.74
CA THR A 68 11.52 8.68 -8.85
C THR A 68 11.24 7.28 -9.40
N GLU A 69 12.25 6.64 -10.00
CA GLU A 69 12.16 5.24 -10.44
C GLU A 69 11.74 4.30 -9.29
N GLU A 70 12.23 4.56 -8.07
CA GLU A 70 11.84 3.81 -6.88
C GLU A 70 10.36 4.00 -6.56
N PHE A 71 9.84 5.23 -6.62
CA PHE A 71 8.43 5.51 -6.39
C PHE A 71 7.54 4.76 -7.37
N HIS A 72 7.91 4.79 -8.66
CA HIS A 72 7.18 4.08 -9.71
C HIS A 72 7.17 2.56 -9.47
N ARG A 73 8.33 1.99 -9.12
CA ARG A 73 8.45 0.56 -8.80
C ARG A 73 7.58 0.17 -7.59
N GLU A 74 7.60 0.98 -6.53
CA GLU A 74 6.83 0.69 -5.31
C GLU A 74 5.32 0.90 -5.53
N MET A 75 4.90 1.84 -6.36
CA MET A 75 3.51 1.98 -6.82
C MET A 75 3.01 0.71 -7.51
N ILE A 76 3.76 0.21 -8.49
CA ILE A 76 3.42 -1.02 -9.23
C ILE A 76 3.40 -2.22 -8.28
N SER A 77 4.46 -2.38 -7.48
CA SER A 77 4.60 -3.47 -6.51
C SER A 77 3.44 -3.50 -5.51
N SER A 78 3.09 -2.35 -4.94
CA SER A 78 1.98 -2.21 -3.99
C SER A 78 0.66 -2.55 -4.64
N THR A 79 0.43 -2.11 -5.89
CA THR A 79 -0.77 -2.47 -6.66
C THR A 79 -0.91 -3.98 -6.82
N TYR A 80 0.13 -4.68 -7.28
CA TYR A 80 0.08 -6.14 -7.42
C TYR A 80 -0.14 -6.87 -6.10
N GLN A 81 0.47 -6.38 -5.01
CA GLN A 81 0.27 -6.97 -3.69
C GLN A 81 -1.17 -6.80 -3.21
N CYS A 82 -1.74 -5.61 -3.36
CA CYS A 82 -3.08 -5.29 -2.88
C CYS A 82 -4.19 -5.89 -3.74
N LEU A 83 -3.95 -6.17 -5.03
CA LEU A 83 -4.90 -6.91 -5.87
C LEU A 83 -4.95 -8.41 -5.54
N LYS A 84 -3.93 -8.93 -4.84
CA LYS A 84 -3.82 -10.33 -4.45
C LYS A 84 -4.36 -10.60 -3.03
N GLU A 85 -4.53 -9.55 -2.23
CA GLU A 85 -5.18 -9.62 -0.91
C GLU A 85 -6.70 -9.73 -1.04
#